data_AF-A0A356WT66-F1
#
_entry.id   AF-A0A356WT66-F1
#
_cell.length_a   1.000
_cell.length_b   1.000
_cell.length_c   1.000
_cell.angle_alpha   90.00
_cell.angle_beta   90.00
_cell.angle_gamma   90.00
#
_symmetry.space_group_name_H-M   'P 1'
#
loop_
_entity.id
_entity.type
_entity.pdbx_description
1 polymer ?
#
loop_
_entity_poly.entity_id
_entity_poly.type
_entity_poly.pdbx_seq_one_letter_code
_entity_poly.pdbx_strand_id
1 'polypeptide(L)'
;MKIRVVKTASNAKAVQVVRYYNNKRTIMRHVGSAHTREDLDDLVLLAEEWIKDYSAQLSIFPDENPNKLLHLNHCTFLGVKYSFFHNQITILQEKIGLGDLPSLLKDLVTIRIFEPASKLRSLELMEW
;
A
#
# COMPACT_ATOMS: atom_id res chain seq x y z
N MET A 1 -10.68 9.89 22.31
CA MET A 1 -10.15 8.56 22.67
C MET A 1 -8.68 8.69 23.04
N LYS A 2 -8.06 7.70 23.67
CA LYS A 2 -6.64 7.76 24.02
C LYS A 2 -5.93 6.45 23.67
N ILE A 3 -4.69 6.55 23.24
CA ILE A 3 -3.81 5.40 23.01
C ILE A 3 -3.19 5.01 24.35
N ARG A 4 -3.14 3.72 24.61
CA ARG A 4 -2.59 3.13 25.83
C ARG A 4 -1.64 2.01 25.44
N VAL A 5 -0.41 2.08 25.94
CA VAL A 5 0.58 1.01 25.81
C VAL A 5 0.69 0.24 27.12
N VAL A 6 0.64 -1.09 27.06
CA VAL A 6 0.80 -1.96 28.24
C VAL A 6 1.82 -3.05 28.02
N LYS A 7 2.56 -3.40 29.07
CA LYS A 7 3.37 -4.62 29.07
C LYS A 7 2.45 -5.83 29.24
N THR A 8 2.61 -6.80 28.35
CA THR A 8 1.93 -8.09 28.36
C THR A 8 2.74 -9.13 29.15
N ALA A 9 2.12 -10.27 29.45
CA ALA A 9 2.79 -11.37 30.14
C ALA A 9 3.97 -11.96 29.35
N SER A 10 3.96 -11.85 28.01
CA SER A 10 5.06 -12.26 27.13
C SER A 10 6.17 -11.21 27.00
N ASN A 11 6.18 -10.18 27.86
CA ASN A 11 7.10 -9.05 27.83
C ASN A 11 6.98 -8.14 26.58
N ALA A 12 5.99 -8.36 25.72
CA ALA A 12 5.64 -7.46 24.61
C ALA A 12 4.93 -6.20 25.11
N LYS A 13 4.96 -5.12 24.33
CA LYS A 13 4.18 -3.90 24.55
C LYS A 13 2.94 -3.91 23.64
N ALA A 14 1.76 -4.11 24.21
CA ALA A 14 0.49 -4.06 23.48
C ALA A 14 -0.05 -2.63 23.40
N VAL A 15 -0.45 -2.22 22.20
CA VAL A 15 -1.06 -0.92 21.91
C VAL A 15 -2.57 -1.06 21.81
N GLN A 16 -3.29 -0.25 22.59
CA GLN A 16 -4.75 -0.28 22.72
C GLN A 16 -5.33 1.11 22.56
N VAL A 17 -6.47 1.23 21.89
CA VAL A 17 -7.29 2.44 21.90
C VAL A 17 -8.38 2.30 22.96
N VAL A 18 -8.44 3.26 23.87
CA VAL A 18 -9.40 3.27 24.99
C VAL A 18 -10.27 4.53 24.98
N ARG A 19 -11.47 4.40 25.52
CA ARG A 19 -12.39 5.50 25.80
C ARG A 19 -12.70 5.55 27.30
N TYR A 20 -12.70 6.76 27.83
CA TYR A 20 -13.15 7.04 29.19
C TYR A 20 -14.55 7.62 29.12
N TYR A 21 -15.49 6.99 29.80
CA TYR A 21 -16.89 7.43 29.87
C TYR A 21 -17.49 7.01 31.21
N ASN A 22 -18.18 7.93 31.90
CA ASN A 22 -18.74 7.70 33.23
C ASN A 22 -17.75 7.08 34.23
N ASN A 23 -16.53 7.62 34.32
CA ASN A 23 -15.42 7.10 35.14
C ASN A 23 -15.01 5.64 34.85
N LYS A 24 -15.54 5.03 33.79
CA LYS A 24 -15.21 3.68 33.35
C LYS A 24 -14.32 3.77 32.11
N ARG A 25 -13.30 2.90 32.07
CA ARG A 25 -12.42 2.73 30.91
C ARG A 25 -12.91 1.54 30.09
N THR A 26 -13.19 1.76 28.82
CA THR A 26 -13.56 0.71 27.87
C THR A 26 -12.48 0.62 26.78
N ILE A 27 -12.02 -0.59 26.47
CA ILE A 27 -11.11 -0.85 25.36
C ILE A 27 -11.95 -0.87 24.08
N MET A 28 -11.61 -0.01 23.12
CA MET A 28 -12.31 0.08 21.85
C MET A 28 -11.68 -0.80 20.78
N ARG A 29 -10.34 -0.80 20.70
CA ARG A 29 -9.58 -1.63 19.75
C ARG A 29 -8.25 -2.05 20.34
N HIS A 30 -7.88 -3.30 20.11
CA HIS A 30 -6.51 -3.79 20.27
C HIS A 30 -5.83 -3.68 18.90
N VAL A 31 -4.72 -2.95 18.84
CA VAL A 31 -4.04 -2.63 17.57
C VAL A 31 -2.97 -3.69 17.27
N GLY A 32 -2.20 -4.11 18.29
CA GLY A 32 -1.20 -5.15 18.18
C GLY A 32 -0.24 -5.14 19.38
N SER A 33 0.79 -5.99 19.31
CA SER A 33 1.86 -6.08 20.32
C SER A 33 3.23 -5.98 19.65
N ALA A 34 4.11 -5.15 20.20
CA ALA A 34 5.47 -4.92 19.72
C ALA A 34 6.51 -5.43 20.71
N HIS A 35 7.60 -5.98 20.19
CA HIS A 35 8.79 -6.36 20.98
C HIS A 35 9.95 -5.38 20.77
N THR A 36 9.98 -4.67 19.65
CA THR A 36 10.97 -3.64 19.33
C THR A 36 10.40 -2.24 19.58
N ARG A 37 11.25 -1.21 19.45
CA ARG A 37 10.79 0.18 19.56
C ARG A 37 10.14 0.63 18.26
N GLU A 38 10.70 0.21 17.14
CA GLU A 38 10.26 0.51 15.79
C GLU A 38 8.82 0.01 15.59
N ASP A 39 8.57 -1.27 15.90
CA ASP A 39 7.21 -1.85 15.81
C ASP A 39 6.22 -1.14 16.74
N LEU A 40 6.69 -0.62 17.88
CA LEU A 40 5.82 0.10 18.82
C LEU A 40 5.40 1.44 18.24
N ASP A 41 6.34 2.18 17.67
CA ASP A 41 6.07 3.49 17.07
C ASP A 41 5.11 3.34 15.88
N ASP A 42 5.25 2.27 15.09
CA ASP A 42 4.33 1.89 14.02
C ASP A 42 2.91 1.57 14.51
N LEU A 43 2.79 0.75 15.56
CA LEU A 43 1.49 0.42 16.15
C LEU A 43 0.81 1.64 16.78
N VAL A 44 1.57 2.60 17.30
CA VAL A 44 1.04 3.87 17.81
C VAL A 44 0.47 4.70 16.66
N LEU A 45 1.20 4.80 15.53
CA LEU A 45 0.73 5.52 14.34
C LEU A 45 -0.59 4.93 13.80
N LEU A 46 -0.68 3.60 13.69
CA LEU A 46 -1.93 2.90 13.31
C LEU A 46 -3.07 3.17 14.28
N ALA A 47 -2.77 3.28 15.57
CA ALA A 47 -3.76 3.61 16.58
C ALA A 47 -4.29 5.05 16.43
N GLU A 48 -3.44 5.99 16.05
CA GLU A 48 -3.80 7.39 15.78
C GLU A 48 -4.73 7.49 14.56
N GLU A 49 -4.40 6.83 13.46
CA GLU A 49 -5.24 6.79 12.26
C GLU A 49 -6.62 6.20 12.56
N TRP A 50 -6.64 5.07 13.27
CA TRP A 50 -7.91 4.46 13.64
C TRP A 50 -8.79 5.41 14.47
N ILE A 51 -8.20 6.22 15.35
CA ILE A 51 -8.93 7.23 16.11
C ILE A 51 -9.46 8.34 15.18
N LYS A 52 -8.65 8.82 14.23
CA LYS A 52 -9.07 9.83 13.24
C LYS A 52 -10.28 9.33 12.46
N ASP A 53 -10.17 8.14 11.85
CA ASP A 53 -11.24 7.52 11.06
C ASP A 53 -12.51 7.29 11.88
N TYR A 54 -12.36 6.74 13.09
CA TYR A 54 -13.49 6.42 13.95
C TYR A 54 -14.20 7.68 14.47
N SER A 55 -13.45 8.73 14.79
CA SER A 55 -14.02 9.96 15.33
C SER A 55 -14.74 10.82 14.29
N ALA A 56 -14.45 10.61 13.00
CA ALA A 56 -14.87 11.49 11.90
C ALA A 56 -14.55 12.97 12.16
N GLN A 57 -13.60 13.25 13.05
CA GLN A 57 -13.23 14.61 13.43
C GLN A 57 -12.26 15.15 12.39
N LEU A 58 -12.69 16.19 11.67
CA LEU A 58 -11.82 16.89 10.72
C LEU A 58 -10.63 17.49 11.47
N SER A 59 -9.42 17.17 11.00
CA SER A 59 -8.20 17.80 11.49
C SER A 59 -8.20 19.27 11.06
N ILE A 60 -7.98 20.18 12.01
CA ILE A 60 -7.72 21.60 11.72
C ILE A 60 -6.24 21.85 11.38
N PHE A 61 -5.40 20.83 11.49
CA PHE A 61 -3.99 20.85 11.11
C PHE A 61 -3.83 20.16 9.76
N PRO A 62 -2.95 20.67 8.88
CA PRO A 62 -2.65 20.02 7.61
C PRO A 62 -2.15 18.59 7.85
N ASP A 63 -2.64 17.63 7.07
CA ASP A 63 -2.18 16.25 7.16
C ASP A 63 -0.68 16.20 6.86
N GLU A 64 0.09 15.58 7.77
CA GLU A 64 1.49 15.27 7.49
C GLU A 64 1.55 14.27 6.34
N ASN A 65 2.42 14.57 5.36
CA ASN A 65 2.72 13.80 4.14
C ASN A 65 1.97 12.45 4.01
N PRO A 66 1.03 12.30 3.06
CA PRO A 66 0.26 11.07 2.88
C PRO A 66 1.14 9.84 2.56
N ASN A 67 2.40 10.04 2.15
CA ASN A 67 3.36 8.97 1.90
C ASN A 67 4.12 8.50 3.14
N LYS A 68 3.95 9.13 4.31
CA LYS A 68 4.59 8.70 5.57
C LYS A 68 3.98 7.40 6.13
N LEU A 69 2.85 6.97 5.56
CA LEU A 69 1.92 5.99 6.14
C LEU A 69 1.79 4.68 5.34
N LEU A 70 2.60 4.49 4.29
CA LEU A 70 2.59 3.21 3.58
C LEU A 70 3.31 2.14 4.41
N HIS A 71 2.58 1.52 5.34
CA HIS A 71 3.10 0.45 6.18
C HIS A 71 3.21 -0.84 5.37
N LEU A 72 4.40 -1.11 4.82
CA LEU A 72 4.65 -2.24 3.91
C LEU A 72 4.22 -3.59 4.49
N ASN A 73 4.25 -3.75 5.83
CA ASN A 73 3.84 -4.99 6.50
C ASN A 73 2.33 -5.27 6.40
N HIS A 74 1.53 -4.23 6.09
CA HIS A 74 0.09 -4.33 5.86
C HIS A 74 -0.28 -4.25 4.37
N CYS A 75 0.72 -4.14 3.48
CA CYS A 75 0.51 -4.15 2.05
C CYS A 75 0.83 -5.53 1.47
N THR A 76 0.08 -5.94 0.46
CA THR A 76 0.47 -7.07 -0.39
C THR A 76 1.04 -6.52 -1.68
N PHE A 77 2.26 -6.94 -2.02
CA PHE A 77 2.83 -6.62 -3.32
C PHE A 77 2.05 -7.34 -4.41
N LEU A 78 1.30 -6.59 -5.22
CA LEU A 78 0.51 -7.14 -6.32
C LEU A 78 1.32 -7.28 -7.62
N GLY A 79 2.39 -6.50 -7.78
CA GLY A 79 3.22 -6.49 -9.00
C GLY A 79 3.71 -5.10 -9.38
N VAL A 80 4.49 -5.03 -10.46
CA VAL A 80 4.94 -3.78 -11.08
C VAL A 80 4.23 -3.61 -12.42
N LYS A 81 3.60 -2.46 -12.64
CA LYS A 81 3.03 -2.11 -13.94
C LYS A 81 4.03 -1.31 -14.77
N TYR A 82 4.48 -1.89 -15.88
CA TYR A 82 5.41 -1.24 -16.82
C TYR A 82 4.71 -0.26 -17.78
N SER A 83 3.75 0.52 -17.27
CA SER A 83 2.92 1.45 -18.07
C SER A 83 3.75 2.52 -18.78
N PHE A 84 4.81 3.02 -18.14
CA PHE A 84 5.71 3.99 -18.77
C PHE A 84 6.37 3.42 -20.03
N PHE A 85 6.95 2.21 -19.94
CA PHE A 85 7.58 1.56 -21.09
C PHE A 85 6.57 1.32 -22.20
N HIS A 86 5.42 0.71 -21.87
CA HIS A 86 4.35 0.44 -22.84
C HIS A 86 3.92 1.72 -23.57
N ASN A 87 3.62 2.79 -22.84
CA ASN A 87 3.24 4.08 -23.41
C ASN A 87 4.31 4.66 -24.35
N GLN A 88 5.60 4.60 -23.96
CA GLN A 88 6.68 5.09 -24.81
C GLN A 88 6.79 4.29 -26.11
N ILE A 89 6.68 2.96 -26.06
CA ILE A 89 6.72 2.11 -27.25
C ILE A 89 5.48 2.32 -28.13
N THR A 90 4.30 2.55 -27.56
CA THR A 90 3.09 2.91 -28.32
C THR A 90 3.28 4.22 -29.09
N ILE A 91 3.78 5.27 -28.43
CA ILE A 91 4.07 6.56 -29.08
C ILE A 91 5.10 6.39 -30.21
N LEU A 92 6.12 5.56 -30.00
CA LEU A 92 7.11 5.28 -31.04
C LEU A 92 6.48 4.56 -32.24
N GLN A 93 5.67 3.52 -32.00
CA GLN A 93 4.96 2.79 -33.06
C GLN A 93 4.06 3.71 -33.88
N GLU A 94 3.37 4.66 -33.25
CA GLU A 94 2.61 5.70 -33.97
C GLU A 94 3.51 6.56 -34.87
N LYS A 95 4.63 7.05 -34.33
CA LYS A 95 5.57 7.91 -35.08
C LYS A 95 6.21 7.23 -36.28
N ILE A 96 6.39 5.91 -36.24
CA ILE A 96 6.96 5.14 -37.35
C ILE A 96 5.89 4.56 -38.30
N GLY A 97 4.63 4.98 -38.16
CA GLY A 97 3.54 4.59 -39.07
C GLY A 97 2.97 3.19 -38.80
N LEU A 98 3.20 2.62 -37.62
CA LEU A 98 2.66 1.33 -37.19
C LEU A 98 1.43 1.46 -36.27
N GLY A 99 0.91 2.69 -36.09
CA GLY A 99 -0.21 2.98 -35.19
C GLY A 99 -1.50 2.21 -35.52
N ASP A 100 -1.78 2.04 -36.81
CA ASP A 100 -3.02 1.41 -37.31
C ASP A 100 -2.99 -0.13 -37.28
N LEU A 101 -1.87 -0.73 -36.82
CA LEU A 101 -1.78 -2.18 -36.67
C LEU A 101 -2.71 -2.68 -35.54
N PRO A 102 -3.17 -3.94 -35.63
CA PRO A 102 -3.96 -4.57 -34.57
C PRO A 102 -3.27 -4.46 -33.21
N SER A 103 -4.04 -4.17 -32.15
CA SER A 103 -3.52 -4.00 -30.79
C SER A 103 -2.67 -5.19 -30.33
N LEU A 104 -3.15 -6.41 -30.54
CA LEU A 104 -2.42 -7.63 -30.20
C LEU A 104 -1.04 -7.70 -30.86
N LEU A 105 -0.92 -7.25 -32.11
CA LEU A 105 0.38 -7.24 -32.81
C LEU A 105 1.32 -6.21 -32.18
N LYS A 106 0.80 -5.03 -31.84
CA LYS A 106 1.56 -3.97 -31.17
C LYS A 106 2.01 -4.40 -29.77
N ASP A 107 1.16 -5.10 -29.03
CA ASP A 107 1.49 -5.61 -27.70
C ASP A 107 2.54 -6.73 -27.79
N LEU A 108 2.41 -7.64 -28.75
CA LEU A 108 3.41 -8.69 -29.01
C LEU A 108 4.78 -8.13 -29.42
N VAL A 109 4.82 -7.04 -30.20
CA VAL A 109 6.07 -6.36 -30.52
C VAL A 109 6.64 -5.67 -29.27
N THR A 110 5.79 -4.98 -28.51
CA THR A 110 6.17 -4.26 -27.29
C THR A 110 6.78 -5.19 -26.25
N ILE A 111 6.12 -6.30 -25.93
CA ILE A 111 6.63 -7.27 -24.95
C ILE A 111 7.92 -7.93 -25.42
N ARG A 112 8.14 -8.06 -26.73
CA ARG A 112 9.39 -8.62 -27.28
C ARG A 112 10.56 -7.65 -27.30
N ILE A 113 10.29 -6.35 -27.32
CA ILE A 113 11.30 -5.32 -27.07
C ILE A 113 11.67 -5.35 -25.59
N PHE A 114 10.68 -5.53 -24.70
CA PHE A 114 10.90 -5.63 -23.26
C PHE A 114 11.68 -6.89 -22.86
N GLU A 115 11.22 -8.05 -23.32
CA GLU A 115 11.83 -9.36 -23.09
C GLU A 115 11.86 -10.15 -24.41
N PRO A 116 13.02 -10.23 -25.09
CA PRO A 116 13.17 -10.97 -26.34
C PRO A 116 12.95 -12.49 -26.13
N ALA A 117 11.73 -12.95 -26.38
CA ALA A 117 11.31 -14.32 -26.08
C ALA A 117 10.53 -15.02 -27.21
N SER A 118 10.32 -16.34 -27.03
CA SER A 118 9.54 -17.19 -27.94
C SER A 118 8.07 -16.73 -28.02
N LYS A 119 7.33 -17.17 -29.06
CA LYS A 119 5.91 -16.81 -29.23
C LYS A 119 5.06 -17.21 -28.02
N LEU A 120 5.26 -18.42 -27.51
CA LEU A 120 4.55 -18.93 -26.35
C LEU A 120 4.85 -18.07 -25.12
N ARG A 121 6.13 -17.77 -24.89
CA ARG A 121 6.56 -16.97 -23.74
C ARG A 121 6.01 -15.54 -23.77
N SER A 122 5.95 -14.91 -24.94
CA SER A 122 5.36 -13.58 -25.06
C SER A 122 3.87 -13.55 -24.72
N LEU A 123 3.11 -14.63 -24.99
CA LEU A 123 1.70 -14.72 -24.59
C LEU A 123 1.57 -14.86 -23.07
N GLU A 124 2.36 -15.74 -22.46
CA GLU A 124 2.39 -15.90 -21.00
C GLU A 124 2.69 -14.57 -20.29
N LEU A 125 3.66 -13.79 -20.78
CA LEU A 125 4.04 -12.51 -20.18
C LEU A 125 2.95 -11.43 -20.27
N MET A 126 2.00 -11.54 -21.20
CA MET A 126 0.90 -10.58 -21.35
C MET A 126 -0.34 -10.94 -20.51
N GLU A 127 -0.39 -12.14 -19.92
CA GLU A 127 -1.50 -12.58 -19.06
C GLU A 127 -1.38 -12.12 -17.60
N TRP A 128 -0.23 -11.57 -17.20
CA TRP A 128 0.09 -11.14 -15.83
C TRP A 128 -0.02 -9.63 -15.62
#